data_AF-X1U3E5-F1
#
_entry.id   AF-X1U3E5-F1
#
_cell.length_a   1.000
_cell.length_b   1.000
_cell.length_c   1.000
_cell.angle_alpha   90.00
_cell.angle_beta   90.00
_cell.angle_gamma   90.00
#
_symmetry.space_group_name_H-M   'P 1'
#
loop_
_entity.id
_entity.type
_entity.pdbx_description
1 polymer ?
#
loop_
_entity_poly.entity_id
_entity_poly.type
_entity_poly.pdbx_seq_one_letter_code
_entity_poly.pdbx_strand_id
1 'polypeptide(L)'
;MARIIDKDTRLIDLDFGELTVSVFREFDSPVPTSITSGGNGTSVVLNVIEANNQYAGSFIQYVRLDLDYMVRNNEVMLPVEASIQRTSPVPLGFNVNGNNFDQTEEFIFILSRPLNNEVLRDDFKQWFEGFRNMGLNGTTGILAISGDAGAPTQEQTIYAEKRMYSYNTNLGATQSNGELSPLEGTGPNPTNSVMGMPVLDSVTTWGSMAAITGPNLHCYRVVIQRNQTFAGTFGETNVPLEGQGSSQWPAVSVRFLCKDPKYTEGEYLTRLANAMNNISEGGPVA
;
A
#
# COMPACT_ATOMS: atom_id res chain seq x y z
N MET A 1 0.92 17.98 -3.50
CA MET A 1 1.46 19.37 -3.44
C MET A 1 2.78 19.36 -4.20
N ALA A 2 3.07 20.32 -5.09
CA ALA A 2 4.33 20.32 -5.86
C ALA A 2 5.37 21.24 -5.19
N ARG A 3 6.52 20.67 -4.81
CA ARG A 3 7.68 21.40 -4.29
C ARG A 3 8.64 21.70 -5.44
N ILE A 4 9.04 22.96 -5.58
CA ILE A 4 10.03 23.39 -6.56
C ILE A 4 11.41 23.18 -5.96
N ILE A 5 12.26 22.36 -6.60
CA ILE A 5 13.67 22.21 -6.17
C ILE A 5 14.51 23.30 -6.84
N ASP A 6 14.30 23.50 -8.14
CA ASP A 6 15.00 24.47 -8.99
C ASP A 6 14.05 24.92 -10.10
N LYS A 7 14.40 25.98 -10.85
CA LYS A 7 13.60 26.51 -11.97
C LYS A 7 13.21 25.43 -13.00
N ASP A 8 14.01 24.37 -13.12
CA ASP A 8 13.87 23.32 -14.13
C ASP A 8 13.53 21.93 -13.53
N THR A 9 13.30 21.83 -12.22
CA THR A 9 13.03 20.54 -11.54
C THR A 9 11.93 20.69 -10.49
N ARG A 10 10.94 19.79 -10.54
CA ARG A 10 9.84 19.74 -9.58
C ARG A 10 9.78 18.39 -8.89
N LEU A 11 9.44 18.40 -7.61
CA LEU A 11 8.97 17.24 -6.88
C LEU A 11 7.47 17.35 -6.71
N ILE A 12 6.75 16.29 -7.06
CA ILE A 12 5.32 16.21 -6.80
C ILE A 12 5.09 15.13 -5.77
N ASP A 13 4.62 15.56 -4.60
CA ASP A 13 4.34 14.68 -3.49
C ASP A 13 2.85 14.36 -3.44
N LEU A 14 2.55 13.08 -3.30
CA LEU A 14 1.22 12.53 -3.09
C LEU A 14 1.28 11.62 -1.86
N ASP A 15 0.51 11.96 -0.84
CA ASP A 15 0.59 11.30 0.46
C ASP A 15 -0.68 10.49 0.74
N PHE A 16 -0.50 9.20 0.97
CA PHE A 16 -1.47 8.37 1.66
C PHE A 16 -1.26 8.57 3.16
N GLY A 17 -2.28 9.11 3.83
CA GLY A 17 -2.28 9.22 5.28
C GLY A 17 -2.24 7.84 5.96
N GLU A 18 -1.77 7.83 7.20
CA GLU A 18 -1.78 6.66 8.07
C GLU A 18 -3.19 6.13 8.29
N LEU A 19 -3.34 4.81 8.25
CA LEU A 19 -4.62 4.13 8.45
C LEU A 19 -4.47 3.03 9.49
N THR A 20 -5.23 3.10 10.57
CA THR A 20 -5.34 2.01 11.53
C THR A 20 -6.57 1.18 11.20
N VAL A 21 -6.39 -0.13 11.08
CA VAL A 21 -7.46 -1.10 10.91
C VAL A 21 -7.41 -2.08 12.06
N SER A 22 -8.48 -2.15 12.84
CA SER A 22 -8.64 -3.16 13.88
C SER A 22 -9.79 -4.09 13.50
N VAL A 23 -9.52 -5.38 13.63
CA VAL A 23 -10.41 -6.47 13.21
C VAL A 23 -10.61 -7.39 14.41
N PHE A 24 -11.85 -7.70 14.74
CA PHE A 24 -12.19 -8.59 15.84
C PHE A 24 -13.08 -9.73 15.35
N ARG A 25 -12.88 -10.90 15.94
CA ARG A 25 -13.60 -12.14 15.69
C ARG A 25 -14.05 -12.71 17.02
N GLU A 26 -15.35 -12.88 17.19
CA GLU A 26 -15.92 -13.50 18.39
C GLU A 26 -15.53 -14.98 18.53
N PHE A 27 -15.70 -15.51 19.74
CA PHE A 27 -15.53 -16.92 20.06
C PHE A 27 -16.37 -17.78 19.10
N ASP A 28 -15.79 -18.88 18.61
CA ASP A 28 -16.38 -19.78 17.61
C ASP A 28 -16.83 -19.16 16.28
N SER A 29 -16.60 -17.85 16.06
CA SER A 29 -16.91 -17.25 14.76
C SER A 29 -15.87 -17.67 13.72
N PRO A 30 -16.27 -18.12 12.52
CA PRO A 30 -15.35 -18.47 11.45
C PRO A 30 -14.78 -17.24 10.72
N VAL A 31 -15.43 -16.08 10.85
CA VAL A 31 -15.06 -14.83 10.19
C VAL A 31 -15.05 -13.66 11.18
N PRO A 32 -14.32 -12.57 10.90
CA PRO A 32 -14.38 -11.36 11.71
C PRO A 32 -15.81 -10.83 11.87
N THR A 33 -16.18 -10.46 13.09
CA THR A 33 -17.52 -9.98 13.44
C THR A 33 -17.59 -8.45 13.55
N SER A 34 -16.46 -7.78 13.73
CA SER A 34 -16.38 -6.32 13.69
C SER A 34 -15.08 -5.81 13.08
N ILE A 35 -15.19 -4.63 12.47
CA ILE A 35 -14.05 -3.87 11.96
C ILE A 35 -14.16 -2.43 12.45
N THR A 36 -13.02 -1.81 12.71
CA THR A 36 -12.92 -0.38 12.93
C THR A 36 -11.75 0.17 12.14
N SER A 37 -11.94 1.35 11.54
CA SER A 37 -10.90 2.06 10.79
C SER A 37 -10.75 3.47 11.33
N GLY A 38 -9.51 3.93 11.44
CA GLY A 38 -9.20 5.25 12.00
C GLY A 38 -7.91 5.83 11.45
N GLY A 39 -7.59 7.06 11.87
CA GLY A 39 -6.40 7.79 11.41
C GLY A 39 -6.66 8.73 10.24
N ASN A 40 -5.64 9.52 9.89
CA ASN A 40 -5.75 10.61 8.94
C ASN A 40 -5.98 10.12 7.49
N GLY A 41 -5.55 8.89 7.18
CA GLY A 41 -5.68 8.25 5.88
C GLY A 41 -7.09 7.77 5.53
N THR A 42 -8.03 7.81 6.48
CA THR A 42 -9.45 7.43 6.24
C THR A 42 -10.12 8.30 5.17
N SER A 43 -9.72 9.57 5.04
CA SER A 43 -10.26 10.51 4.06
C SER A 43 -10.00 10.13 2.60
N VAL A 44 -8.98 9.31 2.33
CA VAL A 44 -8.59 8.86 0.99
C VAL A 44 -8.89 7.37 0.76
N VAL A 45 -9.63 6.74 1.68
CA VAL A 45 -10.10 5.37 1.52
C VAL A 45 -11.22 5.34 0.48
N LEU A 46 -11.01 4.55 -0.57
CA LEU A 46 -12.01 4.27 -1.59
C LEU A 46 -12.96 3.15 -1.16
N ASN A 47 -12.45 2.13 -0.46
CA ASN A 47 -13.22 1.01 0.07
C ASN A 47 -12.47 0.30 1.22
N VAL A 48 -13.21 -0.25 2.17
CA VAL A 48 -12.75 -1.19 3.21
C VAL A 48 -13.71 -2.36 3.22
N ILE A 49 -13.18 -3.58 3.23
CA ILE A 49 -14.02 -4.78 3.34
C ILE A 49 -14.57 -4.87 4.76
N GLU A 50 -15.89 -4.84 4.84
CA GLU A 50 -16.66 -4.88 6.08
C GLU A 50 -16.51 -6.22 6.84
N ALA A 51 -17.02 -6.21 8.07
CA ALA A 51 -17.14 -7.41 8.90
C ALA A 51 -18.00 -8.50 8.22
N ASN A 52 -17.95 -9.71 8.79
CA ASN A 52 -18.59 -10.93 8.28
C ASN A 52 -18.04 -11.38 6.91
N ASN A 53 -16.80 -11.02 6.62
CA ASN A 53 -16.11 -11.36 5.37
C ASN A 53 -14.72 -11.95 5.64
N GLN A 54 -14.28 -12.88 4.79
CA GLN A 54 -12.95 -13.52 4.86
C GLN A 54 -11.79 -12.55 4.62
N TYR A 55 -12.04 -11.34 4.15
CA TYR A 55 -10.99 -10.35 3.91
C TYR A 55 -11.25 -9.06 4.67
N ALA A 56 -12.05 -9.14 5.74
CA ALA A 56 -12.43 -7.99 6.54
C ALA A 56 -11.19 -7.22 7.04
N GLY A 57 -11.22 -5.89 6.87
CA GLY A 57 -10.10 -5.01 7.16
C GLY A 57 -9.10 -4.83 6.00
N SER A 58 -9.24 -5.55 4.88
CA SER A 58 -8.58 -5.17 3.63
C SER A 58 -9.15 -3.86 3.11
N PHE A 59 -8.34 -3.03 2.47
CA PHE A 59 -8.76 -1.70 2.02
C PHE A 59 -8.03 -1.24 0.76
N ILE A 60 -8.58 -0.20 0.14
CA ILE A 60 -7.95 0.54 -0.94
C ILE A 60 -8.01 2.03 -0.64
N GLN A 61 -6.85 2.70 -0.68
CA GLN A 61 -6.75 4.15 -0.70
C GLN A 61 -6.48 4.61 -2.13
N TYR A 62 -7.08 5.74 -2.52
CA TYR A 62 -6.95 6.31 -3.85
C TYR A 62 -6.73 7.81 -3.79
N VAL A 63 -5.73 8.28 -4.54
CA VAL A 63 -5.51 9.70 -4.76
C VAL A 63 -5.23 9.94 -6.23
N ARG A 64 -5.88 10.97 -6.78
CA ARG A 64 -5.62 11.48 -8.12
C ARG A 64 -4.60 12.61 -8.04
N LEU A 65 -3.59 12.55 -8.88
CA LEU A 65 -2.74 13.69 -9.16
C LEU A 65 -3.19 14.34 -10.45
N ASP A 66 -3.65 15.59 -10.35
CA ASP A 66 -4.02 16.41 -11.49
C ASP A 66 -2.82 17.24 -11.93
N LEU A 67 -2.33 16.97 -13.14
CA LEU A 67 -1.24 17.68 -13.80
C LEU A 67 -1.76 18.68 -14.83
N ASP A 68 -3.07 18.86 -14.98
CA ASP A 68 -3.69 19.70 -16.01
C ASP A 68 -3.22 21.17 -15.92
N TYR A 69 -3.03 21.70 -14.71
CA TYR A 69 -2.45 23.04 -14.53
C TYR A 69 -1.03 23.15 -15.11
N MET A 70 -0.22 22.11 -15.01
CA MET A 70 1.14 22.09 -15.56
C MET A 70 1.10 21.98 -17.08
N VAL A 71 0.21 21.14 -17.62
CA VAL A 71 -0.01 20.99 -19.07
C VAL A 71 -0.50 22.31 -19.69
N ARG A 72 -1.47 22.98 -19.07
CA ARG A 72 -2.05 24.24 -19.57
C ARG A 72 -1.07 25.42 -19.54
N ASN A 73 -0.12 25.42 -18.62
CA ASN A 73 0.92 26.46 -18.53
C ASN A 73 2.16 26.14 -19.38
N ASN A 74 2.09 25.14 -20.27
CA ASN A 74 3.21 24.72 -21.11
C ASN A 74 4.45 24.29 -20.30
N GLU A 75 4.25 23.90 -19.03
CA GLU A 75 5.30 23.30 -18.22
C GLU A 75 5.44 21.84 -18.63
N VAL A 76 6.28 21.59 -19.63
CA VAL A 76 6.63 20.22 -20.06
C VAL A 76 7.64 19.67 -19.05
N MET A 77 7.21 19.41 -17.82
CA MET A 77 8.00 18.70 -16.82
C MET A 77 7.52 17.25 -16.82
N LEU A 78 8.32 16.33 -17.37
CA LEU A 78 7.95 14.91 -17.39
C LEU A 78 8.53 14.24 -16.14
N PRO A 79 7.71 13.50 -15.37
CA PRO A 79 8.25 12.60 -14.36
C PRO A 79 9.32 11.67 -14.97
N VAL A 80 10.45 11.55 -14.31
CA VAL A 80 11.59 10.72 -14.70
C VAL A 80 11.93 9.67 -13.68
N GLU A 81 11.47 9.86 -12.44
CA GLU A 81 11.63 8.90 -11.37
C GLU A 81 10.40 8.97 -10.46
N ALA A 82 9.98 7.80 -9.97
CA ALA A 82 9.00 7.67 -8.91
C ALA A 82 9.69 7.02 -7.70
N SER A 83 9.61 7.67 -6.55
CA SER A 83 10.17 7.17 -5.29
C SER A 83 9.04 6.98 -4.28
N ILE A 84 8.98 5.80 -3.68
CA ILE A 84 8.00 5.47 -2.64
C ILE A 84 8.69 5.54 -1.29
N GLN A 85 8.24 6.47 -0.45
CA GLN A 85 8.77 6.67 0.89
C GLN A 85 7.70 6.38 1.93
N ARG A 86 8.12 5.85 3.07
CA ARG A 86 7.22 5.47 4.16
C ARG A 86 7.90 5.72 5.48
N THR A 87 7.10 6.01 6.50
CA THR A 87 7.60 6.28 7.86
C THR A 87 8.03 5.01 8.60
N SER A 88 7.50 3.85 8.19
CA SER A 88 7.86 2.53 8.72
C SER A 88 7.92 1.50 7.58
N PRO A 89 8.86 0.53 7.60
CA PRO A 89 8.93 -0.54 6.60
C PRO A 89 7.77 -1.54 6.69
N VAL A 90 7.16 -1.68 7.87
CA VAL A 90 6.08 -2.63 8.18
C VAL A 90 4.91 -1.92 8.89
N PRO A 91 3.67 -2.42 8.78
CA PRO A 91 2.60 -1.94 9.64
C PRO A 91 2.90 -2.27 11.10
N LEU A 92 2.60 -1.33 12.00
CA LEU A 92 2.72 -1.55 13.44
C LEU A 92 1.46 -2.26 13.94
N GLY A 93 1.57 -2.98 15.05
CA GLY A 93 0.43 -3.59 15.72
C GLY A 93 0.69 -5.01 16.14
N PHE A 94 -0.39 -5.78 16.23
CA PHE A 94 -0.38 -7.12 16.81
C PHE A 94 -1.50 -7.98 16.22
N ASN A 95 -1.38 -9.29 16.42
CA ASN A 95 -2.39 -10.27 16.07
C ASN A 95 -2.54 -11.30 17.19
N VAL A 96 -3.76 -11.48 17.70
CA VAL A 96 -4.12 -12.46 18.72
C VAL A 96 -5.07 -13.48 18.13
N ASN A 97 -4.77 -14.77 18.30
CA ASN A 97 -5.63 -15.90 17.88
C ASN A 97 -6.13 -15.79 16.42
N GLY A 98 -5.32 -15.18 15.58
CA GLY A 98 -5.61 -14.95 14.18
C GLY A 98 -4.81 -15.87 13.25
N ASN A 99 -5.00 -15.64 11.95
CA ASN A 99 -4.24 -16.31 10.92
C ASN A 99 -2.81 -15.74 10.85
N ASN A 100 -1.84 -16.61 11.07
CA ASN A 100 -0.41 -16.31 10.96
C ASN A 100 0.27 -17.15 9.85
N PHE A 101 -0.53 -17.89 9.07
CA PHE A 101 -0.07 -18.72 7.97
C PHE A 101 -0.02 -17.92 6.67
N ASP A 102 -1.10 -17.21 6.35
CA ASP A 102 -1.16 -16.41 5.12
C ASP A 102 -0.42 -15.08 5.29
N GLN A 103 0.30 -14.70 4.24
CA GLN A 103 0.93 -13.39 4.17
C GLN A 103 -0.10 -12.30 3.88
N THR A 104 0.10 -11.15 4.53
CA THR A 104 -0.59 -9.90 4.21
C THR A 104 0.12 -9.25 3.01
N GLU A 105 -0.64 -8.69 2.09
CA GLU A 105 -0.10 -8.11 0.86
C GLU A 105 -0.46 -6.63 0.76
N GLU A 106 0.52 -5.79 0.42
CA GLU A 106 0.31 -4.38 0.06
C GLU A 106 0.77 -4.18 -1.37
N PHE A 107 -0.06 -3.49 -2.16
CA PHE A 107 0.25 -3.05 -3.49
C PHE A 107 0.19 -1.53 -3.58
N ILE A 108 1.16 -0.93 -4.26
CA ILE A 108 1.11 0.48 -4.67
C ILE A 108 1.13 0.49 -6.18
N PHE A 109 0.11 1.08 -6.80
CA PHE A 109 0.01 1.26 -8.24
C PHE A 109 0.03 2.74 -8.60
N ILE A 110 0.80 3.08 -9.61
CA ILE A 110 0.77 4.37 -10.29
C ILE A 110 0.44 4.10 -11.74
N LEU A 111 -0.74 4.56 -12.15
CA LEU A 111 -1.29 4.31 -13.47
C LEU A 111 -1.52 5.63 -14.20
N SER A 112 -1.32 5.63 -15.52
CA SER A 112 -1.64 6.78 -16.38
C SER A 112 -3.14 6.99 -16.60
N ARG A 113 -3.98 6.06 -16.13
CA ARG A 113 -5.44 6.12 -16.22
C ARG A 113 -6.10 5.52 -14.98
N PRO A 114 -7.38 5.85 -14.69
CA PRO A 114 -8.08 5.26 -13.55
C PRO A 114 -8.43 3.79 -13.80
N LEU A 115 -8.60 3.07 -12.70
CA LEU A 115 -9.35 1.81 -12.66
C LEU A 115 -10.85 2.12 -12.55
N ASN A 116 -11.69 1.09 -12.64
CA ASN A 116 -13.11 1.23 -12.41
C ASN A 116 -13.40 1.43 -10.91
N ASN A 117 -13.30 2.68 -10.44
CA ASN A 117 -13.46 3.02 -9.03
C ASN A 117 -14.87 2.75 -8.49
N GLU A 118 -15.88 2.68 -9.35
CA GLU A 118 -17.24 2.29 -8.93
C GLU A 118 -17.27 0.81 -8.55
N VAL A 119 -16.77 -0.07 -9.43
CA VAL A 119 -16.67 -1.51 -9.14
C VAL A 119 -15.75 -1.78 -7.95
N LEU A 120 -14.64 -1.05 -7.81
CA LEU A 120 -13.75 -1.18 -6.66
C LEU A 120 -14.39 -0.72 -5.35
N ARG A 121 -15.38 0.18 -5.40
CA ARG A 121 -16.15 0.60 -4.22
C ARG A 121 -17.20 -0.45 -3.83
N ASP A 122 -17.71 -1.20 -4.80
CA ASP A 122 -18.83 -2.12 -4.56
C ASP A 122 -18.38 -3.56 -4.27
N ASP A 123 -17.35 -4.09 -4.96
CA ASP A 123 -17.00 -5.51 -4.89
C ASP A 123 -15.50 -5.81 -4.99
N PHE A 124 -14.69 -5.06 -4.25
CA PHE A 124 -13.23 -5.18 -4.21
C PHE A 124 -12.71 -6.61 -3.92
N LYS A 125 -13.42 -7.38 -3.08
CA LYS A 125 -12.99 -8.71 -2.61
C LYS A 125 -12.82 -9.74 -3.73
N GLN A 126 -13.58 -9.63 -4.81
CA GLN A 126 -13.54 -10.60 -5.91
C GLN A 126 -12.30 -10.43 -6.80
N TRP A 127 -11.57 -9.33 -6.65
CA TRP A 127 -10.58 -8.89 -7.62
C TRP A 127 -9.13 -8.94 -7.12
N PHE A 128 -8.87 -9.56 -5.97
CA PHE A 128 -7.53 -9.64 -5.39
C PHE A 128 -6.49 -10.28 -6.32
N GLU A 129 -6.85 -11.36 -7.00
CA GLU A 129 -5.97 -11.99 -7.98
C GLU A 129 -5.71 -11.09 -9.21
N GLY A 130 -6.66 -10.20 -9.52
CA GLY A 130 -6.48 -9.18 -10.56
C GLY A 130 -5.35 -8.21 -10.24
N PHE A 131 -5.29 -7.73 -9.00
CA PHE A 131 -4.24 -6.81 -8.57
C PHE A 131 -2.85 -7.45 -8.56
N ARG A 132 -2.73 -8.72 -8.14
CA ARG A 132 -1.45 -9.45 -8.12
C ARG A 132 -0.77 -9.54 -9.48
N ASN A 133 -1.56 -9.61 -10.55
CA ASN A 133 -1.05 -9.77 -11.90
C ASN A 133 -0.92 -8.44 -12.63
N MET A 134 -1.61 -7.38 -12.18
CA MET A 134 -1.76 -6.12 -12.90
C MET A 134 -0.42 -5.46 -13.25
N GLY A 135 -0.27 -4.96 -14.49
CA GLY A 135 0.92 -4.22 -14.92
C GLY A 135 2.08 -5.05 -15.49
N LEU A 136 1.92 -6.37 -15.57
CA LEU A 136 2.82 -7.25 -16.31
C LEU A 136 2.33 -7.45 -17.76
N ASN A 137 3.26 -7.67 -18.68
CA ASN A 137 2.97 -7.84 -20.11
C ASN A 137 2.10 -9.08 -20.34
N GLY A 138 0.89 -8.91 -20.88
CA GLY A 138 -0.01 -10.02 -21.20
C GLY A 138 -0.93 -10.50 -20.08
N THR A 139 -1.34 -9.63 -19.15
CA THR A 139 -2.32 -10.00 -18.14
C THR A 139 -3.68 -10.29 -18.77
N THR A 140 -4.25 -11.46 -18.47
CA THR A 140 -5.67 -11.75 -18.67
C THR A 140 -6.47 -10.76 -17.84
N GLY A 141 -6.74 -9.60 -18.42
CA GLY A 141 -7.34 -8.47 -17.75
C GLY A 141 -8.69 -8.86 -17.17
N ILE A 142 -8.88 -8.58 -15.88
CA ILE A 142 -10.20 -8.63 -15.29
C ILE A 142 -10.95 -7.38 -15.80
N LEU A 143 -11.88 -7.58 -16.73
CA LEU A 143 -12.68 -6.49 -17.32
C LEU A 143 -13.41 -5.66 -16.25
N ALA A 144 -13.85 -6.29 -15.17
CA ALA A 144 -14.62 -5.61 -14.12
C ALA A 144 -13.85 -4.46 -13.43
N ILE A 145 -12.58 -4.67 -13.03
CA ILE A 145 -11.77 -3.63 -12.37
C ILE A 145 -11.20 -2.60 -13.34
N SER A 146 -11.25 -2.90 -14.63
CA SER A 146 -10.55 -2.13 -15.64
C SER A 146 -11.48 -1.36 -16.59
N GLY A 147 -12.78 -1.68 -16.52
CA GLY A 147 -13.85 -1.06 -17.30
C GLY A 147 -13.77 -1.40 -18.78
N ASP A 148 -14.54 -0.67 -19.58
CA ASP A 148 -14.63 -0.85 -21.03
C ASP A 148 -13.31 -0.56 -21.77
N ALA A 149 -12.35 0.08 -21.09
CA ALA A 149 -11.01 0.36 -21.60
C ALA A 149 -10.04 -0.84 -21.46
N GLY A 150 -10.47 -1.97 -20.89
CA GLY A 150 -9.63 -3.15 -20.62
C GLY A 150 -8.59 -2.89 -19.52
N ALA A 151 -7.76 -3.88 -19.16
CA ALA A 151 -6.77 -3.78 -18.08
C ALA A 151 -5.55 -2.91 -18.43
N PRO A 152 -4.94 -2.19 -17.46
CA PRO A 152 -3.74 -1.41 -17.71
C PRO A 152 -2.62 -2.28 -18.28
N THR A 153 -2.07 -1.88 -19.42
CA THR A 153 -0.91 -2.55 -20.02
C THR A 153 0.37 -2.26 -19.21
N GLN A 154 1.45 -2.97 -19.52
CA GLN A 154 2.77 -2.67 -18.94
C GLN A 154 3.18 -1.21 -19.22
N GLU A 155 2.84 -0.70 -20.40
CA GLU A 155 3.10 0.69 -20.76
C GLU A 155 2.31 1.61 -19.83
N GLN A 156 1.01 1.40 -19.65
CA GLN A 156 0.14 2.24 -18.81
C GLN A 156 0.42 2.14 -17.30
N THR A 157 1.24 1.17 -16.88
CA THR A 157 1.67 1.00 -15.49
C THR A 157 3.01 1.67 -15.29
N ILE A 158 2.99 2.90 -14.79
CA ILE A 158 4.19 3.73 -14.59
C ILE A 158 5.07 3.11 -13.50
N TYR A 159 4.43 2.69 -12.41
CA TYR A 159 5.09 2.05 -11.29
C TYR A 159 4.11 1.14 -10.57
N ALA A 160 4.59 -0.01 -10.12
CA ALA A 160 3.89 -0.92 -9.25
C ALA A 160 4.87 -1.51 -8.23
N GLU A 161 4.45 -1.62 -6.97
CA GLU A 161 5.19 -2.27 -5.90
C GLU A 161 4.27 -3.27 -5.21
N LYS A 162 4.73 -4.51 -5.01
CA LYS A 162 4.14 -5.49 -4.09
C LYS A 162 5.04 -5.65 -2.89
N ARG A 163 4.45 -5.60 -1.70
CA ARG A 163 5.07 -6.01 -0.44
C ARG A 163 4.31 -7.14 0.19
N MET A 164 5.07 -8.04 0.81
CA MET A 164 4.50 -9.16 1.56
C MET A 164 4.98 -9.09 3.00
N TYR A 165 4.05 -9.29 3.91
CA TYR A 165 4.28 -9.25 5.35
C TYR A 165 3.85 -10.57 5.99
N SER A 166 4.65 -11.09 6.91
CA SER A 166 4.33 -12.26 7.74
C SER A 166 4.54 -11.97 9.21
N TYR A 167 4.05 -12.87 10.07
CA TYR A 167 4.35 -12.84 11.50
C TYR A 167 5.46 -13.85 11.80
N ASN A 168 6.50 -13.39 12.51
CA ASN A 168 7.58 -14.27 12.95
C ASN A 168 7.12 -15.12 14.14
N THR A 169 6.80 -16.39 13.89
CA THR A 169 6.31 -17.33 14.89
C THR A 169 7.32 -17.64 16.00
N ASN A 170 8.62 -17.46 15.75
CA ASN A 170 9.65 -17.67 16.78
C ASN A 170 9.65 -16.58 17.86
N LEU A 171 9.07 -15.41 17.56
CA LEU A 171 8.98 -14.27 18.50
C LEU A 171 7.57 -14.06 19.05
N GLY A 172 6.59 -14.87 18.64
CA GLY A 172 5.22 -14.80 19.15
C GLY A 172 5.07 -15.50 20.49
N ALA A 173 4.22 -15.01 21.39
CA ALA A 173 3.86 -15.76 22.58
C ALA A 173 2.87 -16.87 22.20
N THR A 174 3.31 -18.12 22.22
CA THR A 174 2.49 -19.30 21.91
C THR A 174 2.70 -20.41 22.94
N GLN A 175 1.83 -21.41 22.96
CA GLN A 175 2.08 -22.62 23.74
C GLN A 175 3.23 -23.45 23.12
N SER A 176 3.41 -23.40 21.80
CA SER A 176 4.41 -24.20 21.09
C SER A 176 5.85 -23.76 21.36
N ASN A 177 6.08 -22.48 21.66
CA ASN A 177 7.42 -21.99 22.03
C ASN A 177 7.60 -21.84 23.54
N GLY A 178 6.64 -22.30 24.36
CA GLY A 178 6.76 -22.36 25.82
C GLY A 178 6.64 -21.03 26.55
N GLU A 179 6.37 -19.93 25.85
CA GLU A 179 6.19 -18.59 26.43
C GLU A 179 4.84 -18.45 27.14
N LEU A 180 3.85 -19.26 26.76
CA LEU A 180 2.59 -19.38 27.48
C LEU A 180 2.57 -20.63 28.35
N SER A 181 2.26 -20.45 29.64
CA SER A 181 2.07 -21.57 30.57
C SER A 181 0.85 -22.40 30.15
N PRO A 182 0.97 -23.73 30.00
CA PRO A 182 -0.17 -24.60 29.70
C PRO A 182 -1.13 -24.79 30.89
N LEU A 183 -0.82 -24.23 32.06
CA LEU A 183 -1.61 -24.38 33.28
C LEU A 183 -2.72 -23.34 33.35
N GLU A 184 -3.97 -23.79 33.37
CA GLU A 184 -5.14 -22.97 33.70
C GLU A 184 -5.01 -22.45 35.15
N GLY A 185 -4.58 -21.19 35.29
CA GLY A 185 -4.65 -20.45 36.55
C GLY A 185 -5.91 -19.59 36.61
N THR A 186 -6.27 -19.11 37.80
CA THR A 186 -7.40 -18.19 38.08
C THR A 186 -7.21 -16.75 37.54
N GLY A 187 -6.48 -16.60 36.43
CA GLY A 187 -6.22 -15.34 35.73
C GLY A 187 -6.64 -15.39 34.26
N PRO A 188 -6.57 -14.26 33.52
CA PRO A 188 -7.00 -14.19 32.12
C PRO A 188 -6.24 -15.23 31.25
N ASN A 189 -7.01 -15.93 30.40
CA ASN A 189 -6.67 -17.19 29.71
C ASN A 189 -5.24 -17.27 29.11
N PRO A 190 -4.41 -18.25 29.52
CA PRO A 190 -3.07 -18.50 28.94
C PRO A 190 -3.12 -19.30 27.62
N THR A 191 -4.29 -19.41 26.99
CA THR A 191 -4.52 -20.18 25.75
C THR A 191 -4.39 -19.35 24.47
N ASN A 192 -4.21 -18.02 24.59
CA ASN A 192 -4.23 -17.10 23.46
C ASN A 192 -2.84 -16.95 22.84
N SER A 193 -2.70 -17.21 21.55
CA SER A 193 -1.50 -16.85 20.79
C SER A 193 -1.44 -15.34 20.58
N VAL A 194 -0.30 -14.72 20.84
CA VAL A 194 -0.07 -13.29 20.57
C VAL A 194 1.16 -13.15 19.68
N MET A 195 0.94 -12.63 18.48
CA MET A 195 1.99 -12.20 17.58
C MET A 195 2.13 -10.68 17.68
N GLY A 196 3.37 -10.22 17.81
CA GLY A 196 3.71 -8.80 17.79
C GLY A 196 3.65 -8.20 16.39
N MET A 197 4.58 -7.30 16.08
CA MET A 197 4.64 -6.67 14.76
C MET A 197 4.99 -7.69 13.66
N PRO A 198 4.40 -7.55 12.46
CA PRO A 198 4.81 -8.34 11.31
C PRO A 198 6.19 -7.92 10.82
N VAL A 199 6.83 -8.82 10.07
CA VAL A 199 8.10 -8.61 9.38
C VAL A 199 7.85 -8.43 7.88
N LEU A 200 8.77 -7.73 7.23
CA LEU A 200 8.77 -7.59 5.78
C LEU A 200 9.47 -8.81 5.16
N ASP A 201 8.75 -9.59 4.36
CA ASP A 201 9.30 -10.78 3.73
C ASP A 201 9.91 -10.48 2.37
N SER A 202 9.19 -9.71 1.56
CA SER A 202 9.62 -9.41 0.20
C SER A 202 9.07 -8.07 -0.29
N VAL A 203 9.84 -7.46 -1.20
CA VAL A 203 9.44 -6.30 -1.98
C VAL A 203 9.74 -6.63 -3.44
N THR A 204 8.75 -6.47 -4.31
CA THR A 204 8.91 -6.64 -5.75
C THR A 204 8.33 -5.42 -6.45
N THR A 205 9.06 -4.86 -7.40
CA THR A 205 8.61 -3.70 -8.17
C THR A 205 8.58 -4.02 -9.66
N TRP A 206 7.63 -3.43 -10.37
CA TRP A 206 7.50 -3.54 -11.82
C TRP A 206 6.83 -2.29 -12.38
N GLY A 207 6.83 -2.15 -13.70
CA GLY A 207 6.27 -0.98 -14.39
C GLY A 207 7.19 -0.50 -15.50
N SER A 208 6.70 0.46 -16.27
CA SER A 208 7.42 1.11 -17.34
C SER A 208 7.24 2.62 -17.24
N MET A 209 8.36 3.33 -17.11
CA MET A 209 8.36 4.80 -17.15
C MET A 209 8.05 5.36 -18.54
N ALA A 210 7.86 4.49 -19.55
CA ALA A 210 7.60 4.89 -20.93
C ALA A 210 6.21 5.52 -21.16
N ALA A 211 5.23 5.38 -20.24
CA ALA A 211 3.89 5.96 -20.41
C ALA A 211 3.51 7.01 -19.36
N ILE A 212 4.48 7.80 -18.91
CA ILE A 212 4.18 9.09 -18.29
C ILE A 212 3.74 10.05 -19.40
N THR A 213 2.55 9.78 -19.93
CA THR A 213 1.92 10.51 -21.01
C THR A 213 0.48 10.75 -20.61
N GLY A 214 0.20 11.92 -20.03
CA GLY A 214 -1.17 12.30 -19.70
C GLY A 214 -1.29 13.36 -18.60
N PRO A 215 -2.42 14.08 -18.55
CA PRO A 215 -2.66 15.14 -17.57
C PRO A 215 -3.03 14.60 -16.18
N ASN A 216 -3.21 13.28 -16.00
CA ASN A 216 -3.64 12.71 -14.73
C ASN A 216 -2.86 11.45 -14.40
N LEU A 217 -2.36 11.37 -13.16
CA LEU A 217 -1.82 10.14 -12.60
C LEU A 217 -2.76 9.62 -11.52
N HIS A 218 -2.92 8.30 -11.48
CA HIS A 218 -3.84 7.61 -10.59
C HIS A 218 -3.03 6.71 -9.67
N CYS A 219 -2.99 7.07 -8.38
CA CYS A 219 -2.25 6.34 -7.37
C CYS A 219 -3.21 5.54 -6.50
N TYR A 220 -2.97 4.23 -6.40
CA TYR A 220 -3.73 3.32 -5.55
C TYR A 220 -2.78 2.67 -4.55
N ARG A 221 -3.21 2.61 -3.29
CA ARG A 221 -2.61 1.75 -2.27
C ARG A 221 -3.65 0.71 -1.90
N VAL A 222 -3.36 -0.55 -2.19
CA VAL A 222 -4.27 -1.68 -1.97
C VAL A 222 -3.66 -2.58 -0.91
N VAL A 223 -4.41 -2.86 0.15
CA VAL A 223 -3.97 -3.74 1.23
C VAL A 223 -4.94 -4.91 1.33
N ILE A 224 -4.40 -6.12 1.28
CA ILE A 224 -5.12 -7.37 1.43
C ILE A 224 -4.70 -7.98 2.77
N GLN A 225 -5.58 -7.84 3.76
CA GLN A 225 -5.38 -8.30 5.12
C GLN A 225 -6.13 -9.61 5.35
N ARG A 226 -5.41 -10.59 5.91
CA ARG A 226 -5.94 -11.93 6.22
C ARG A 226 -5.82 -12.27 7.71
N ASN A 227 -5.51 -11.30 8.56
CA ASN A 227 -5.05 -11.53 9.94
C ASN A 227 -6.02 -12.31 10.84
N GLN A 228 -7.31 -12.39 10.53
CA GLN A 228 -8.34 -12.98 11.40
C GLN A 228 -9.13 -14.12 10.75
N THR A 229 -8.70 -14.63 9.60
CA THR A 229 -9.42 -15.67 8.83
C THR A 229 -8.55 -16.20 7.71
N PHE A 230 -8.84 -17.41 7.23
CA PHE A 230 -8.15 -18.01 6.09
C PHE A 230 -8.84 -17.65 4.77
N ALA A 231 -8.07 -17.51 3.71
CA ALA A 231 -8.58 -17.32 2.36
C ALA A 231 -9.02 -18.67 1.77
N GLY A 232 -10.15 -19.22 2.25
CA GLY A 232 -10.82 -20.37 1.65
C GLY A 232 -9.97 -21.65 1.51
N THR A 233 -8.95 -21.85 2.34
CA THR A 233 -8.11 -23.05 2.30
C THR A 233 -8.85 -24.27 2.86
N PHE A 234 -8.49 -25.47 2.40
CA PHE A 234 -9.18 -26.71 2.73
C PHE A 234 -8.68 -27.29 4.07
N GLY A 235 -9.41 -27.00 5.15
CA GLY A 235 -9.27 -27.69 6.44
C GLY A 235 -8.64 -26.86 7.55
N GLU A 236 -8.04 -25.72 7.24
CA GLU A 236 -7.57 -24.76 8.23
C GLU A 236 -8.77 -24.01 8.81
N THR A 237 -8.88 -24.04 10.12
CA THR A 237 -9.90 -23.28 10.86
C THR A 237 -9.17 -22.43 11.88
N ASN A 238 -9.72 -21.24 12.14
CA ASN A 238 -9.20 -20.44 13.22
C ASN A 238 -9.39 -21.20 14.54
N VAL A 239 -8.52 -20.94 15.50
CA VAL A 239 -8.73 -21.44 16.86
C VAL A 239 -10.12 -21.00 17.36
N PRO A 240 -10.86 -21.88 18.07
CA PRO A 240 -12.18 -21.59 18.65
C PRO A 240 -12.01 -20.69 19.89
N LEU A 241 -11.32 -19.57 19.73
CA LEU A 241 -11.10 -18.53 20.71
C LEU A 241 -11.41 -17.20 20.04
N GLU A 242 -11.71 -16.18 20.84
CA GLU A 242 -11.80 -14.81 20.32
C GLU A 242 -10.47 -14.40 19.69
N GLY A 243 -10.55 -13.74 18.55
CA GLY A 243 -9.42 -13.24 17.78
C GLY A 243 -9.45 -11.72 17.65
N GLN A 244 -8.29 -11.10 17.73
CA GLN A 244 -8.14 -9.66 17.58
C GLN A 244 -6.87 -9.32 16.83
N GLY A 245 -6.98 -8.50 15.78
CA GLY A 245 -5.83 -7.94 15.08
C GLY A 245 -5.94 -6.43 15.04
N SER A 246 -4.81 -5.75 15.20
CA SER A 246 -4.70 -4.32 14.91
C SER A 246 -3.49 -4.08 14.03
N SER A 247 -3.68 -3.34 12.95
CA SER A 247 -2.63 -2.99 11.99
C SER A 247 -2.70 -1.50 11.69
N GLN A 248 -1.67 -0.79 12.13
CA GLN A 248 -1.44 0.62 11.88
C GLN A 248 -0.51 0.74 10.67
N TRP A 249 -1.12 1.04 9.54
CA TRP A 249 -0.47 1.17 8.25
C TRP A 249 0.20 2.53 8.15
N PRO A 250 1.53 2.58 7.96
CA PRO A 250 2.26 3.85 7.94
C PRO A 250 1.79 4.72 6.80
N ALA A 251 1.96 6.03 6.97
CA ALA A 251 1.81 6.97 5.87
C ALA A 251 2.81 6.63 4.75
N VAL A 252 2.35 6.73 3.51
CA VAL A 252 3.14 6.45 2.31
C VAL A 252 3.13 7.69 1.43
N SER A 253 4.31 8.22 1.16
CA SER A 253 4.53 9.35 0.26
C SER A 253 5.04 8.82 -1.08
N VAL A 254 4.31 9.11 -2.14
CA VAL A 254 4.69 8.87 -3.53
C VAL A 254 5.26 10.16 -4.07
N ARG A 255 6.53 10.15 -4.44
CA ARG A 255 7.22 11.32 -4.98
C ARG A 255 7.56 11.13 -6.44
N PHE A 256 7.14 12.06 -7.26
CA PHE A 256 7.54 12.16 -8.66
C PHE A 256 8.62 13.21 -8.79
N LEU A 257 9.78 12.82 -9.30
CA LEU A 257 10.77 13.75 -9.79
C LEU A 257 10.44 14.08 -11.24
N CYS A 258 10.17 15.35 -11.52
CA CYS A 258 9.88 15.83 -12.87
C CYS A 258 11.00 16.75 -13.37
N LYS A 259 11.45 16.54 -14.61
CA LYS A 259 12.48 17.36 -15.27
C LYS A 259 12.00 17.91 -16.61
N ASP A 260 12.62 19.00 -17.07
CA ASP A 260 12.47 19.47 -18.45
C ASP A 260 13.10 18.44 -19.42
N PRO A 261 12.36 17.96 -20.45
CA PRO A 261 12.83 16.98 -21.42
C PRO A 261 14.00 17.47 -22.29
N LYS A 262 14.32 18.76 -22.28
CA LYS A 262 15.45 19.32 -23.04
C LYS A 262 16.81 19.06 -22.40
N TYR A 263 16.87 18.62 -21.14
CA TYR A 263 18.14 18.35 -20.47
C TYR A 263 18.65 16.93 -20.71
N THR A 264 19.93 16.86 -21.07
CA THR A 264 20.66 15.58 -21.13
C THR A 264 20.98 15.07 -19.73
N GLU A 265 21.18 13.76 -19.57
CA GLU A 265 21.44 13.12 -18.27
C GLU A 265 22.69 13.70 -17.56
N GLY A 266 23.73 14.07 -18.32
CA GLY A 266 24.95 14.69 -17.77
C GLY A 266 24.76 16.11 -17.24
N GLU A 267 23.95 16.93 -17.93
CA GLU A 267 23.60 18.28 -17.46
C GLU A 267 22.73 18.22 -16.19
N TYR A 268 21.85 17.23 -16.12
CA TYR A 268 21.00 16.97 -14.96
C TYR A 268 21.81 16.60 -13.71
N LEU A 269 22.70 15.60 -13.79
CA LEU A 269 23.51 15.17 -12.65
C LEU A 269 24.41 16.29 -12.12
N THR A 270 24.97 17.08 -13.05
CA THR A 270 25.84 18.22 -12.70
C THR A 270 25.05 19.30 -11.97
N ARG A 271 23.80 19.58 -12.38
CA ARG A 271 22.96 20.58 -11.71
C ARG A 271 22.36 20.09 -10.40
N LEU A 272 21.95 18.82 -10.30
CA LEU A 272 21.50 18.25 -9.03
C LEU A 272 22.65 18.30 -8.00
N ALA A 273 23.85 17.92 -8.43
CA ALA A 273 25.06 18.04 -7.60
C ALA A 273 25.34 19.50 -7.21
N ASN A 274 25.18 20.46 -8.13
CA ASN A 274 25.35 21.88 -7.83
C ASN A 274 24.25 22.42 -6.90
N ALA A 275 22.98 22.05 -7.08
CA ALA A 275 21.86 22.44 -6.22
C ALA A 275 21.99 21.84 -4.81
N MET A 276 22.51 20.62 -4.70
CA MET A 276 22.83 19.97 -3.42
C MET A 276 24.09 20.55 -2.76
N ASN A 277 25.02 21.10 -3.55
CA ASN A 277 26.23 21.78 -3.06
C ASN A 277 26.07 23.30 -2.90
N ASN A 278 24.92 23.90 -3.24
CA ASN A 278 24.79 25.35 -3.27
C ASN A 278 24.64 25.92 -1.86
N ILE A 279 25.76 26.36 -1.29
CA ILE A 279 25.79 27.41 -0.28
C ILE A 279 25.17 28.64 -0.97
N SER A 280 23.95 28.99 -0.59
CA SER A 280 23.15 30.11 -1.12
C SER A 280 23.96 31.17 -1.89
N GLU A 281 24.14 30.99 -3.20
CA GLU A 281 24.70 32.01 -4.07
C GLU A 281 23.70 33.16 -4.19
N GLY A 282 23.85 34.15 -3.32
CA GLY A 282 23.03 35.37 -3.28
C GLY A 282 23.36 36.34 -2.14
N GLY A 283 24.30 36.04 -1.25
CA GLY A 283 24.82 36.99 -0.26
C GLY A 283 26.02 37.79 -0.80
N PRO A 284 26.16 39.09 -0.50
CA PRO A 284 27.31 39.86 -0.95
C PRO A 284 28.58 39.33 -0.28
N VAL A 285 29.63 39.20 -1.09
CA VAL A 285 30.97 38.81 -0.67
C VAL A 285 31.44 39.75 0.45
N ALA A 286 31.89 39.18 1.56
CA ALA A 286 32.74 39.82 2.57
C ALA A 286 34.10 39.13 2.57
#